data_AF-A0A7S3RET4-F1
#
_entry.id   AF-A0A7S3RET4-F1
#
_cell.length_a   1.000
_cell.length_b   1.000
_cell.length_c   1.000
_cell.angle_alpha   90.00
_cell.angle_beta   90.00
_cell.angle_gamma   90.00
#
_symmetry.space_group_name_H-M   'P 1'
#
loop_
_entity.id
_entity.type
_entity.pdbx_description
1 polymer ?
#
loop_
_entity_poly.entity_id
_entity_poly.type
_entity_poly.pdbx_seq_one_letter_code
_entity_poly.pdbx_strand_id
1 'polypeptide(L)'
;PIIGVVGEEKTKPTQHSVQQLRAAGLTPDFLVCRSGAPLSSATKHKLALFCHVPPEHCLGVHDVSNIYRVPLLLNHQGLTKRLLSRLDISPRVGPYEKNLI
;
A
#
# COMPACT_ATOMS: atom_id res chain seq x y z
N PRO A 1 0.73 -10.78 -8.38
CA PRO A 1 1.83 -11.32 -9.22
C PRO A 1 1.47 -11.14 -10.69
N ILE A 2 2.48 -11.00 -11.56
CA ILE A 2 2.29 -10.96 -13.00
C ILE A 2 2.56 -12.38 -13.52
N ILE A 3 1.63 -12.96 -14.27
CA ILE A 3 1.74 -14.35 -14.76
C ILE A 3 1.55 -14.36 -16.28
N GLY A 4 2.51 -14.96 -17.00
CA GLY A 4 2.45 -15.20 -18.44
C GLY A 4 2.97 -14.04 -19.31
N VAL A 5 2.91 -14.25 -20.63
CA VAL A 5 3.41 -13.34 -21.69
C VAL A 5 2.62 -12.02 -21.76
N VAL A 6 1.44 -11.97 -21.15
CA VAL A 6 0.44 -10.89 -21.30
C VAL A 6 0.58 -9.77 -20.26
N GLY A 7 1.46 -9.91 -19.27
CA GLY A 7 1.74 -8.82 -18.31
C GLY A 7 0.59 -8.47 -17.35
N GLU A 8 -0.45 -9.29 -17.26
CA GLU A 8 -1.65 -8.99 -16.45
C GLU A 8 -1.38 -9.14 -14.94
N GLU A 9 -1.69 -8.08 -14.20
CA GLU A 9 -1.58 -8.05 -12.74
C GLU A 9 -2.70 -8.86 -12.07
N LYS A 10 -2.36 -9.99 -11.45
CA LYS A 10 -3.35 -10.82 -10.74
C LYS A 10 -3.59 -10.32 -9.32
N THR A 11 -4.85 -10.00 -9.03
CA THR A 11 -5.34 -9.56 -7.70
C THR A 11 -5.84 -10.70 -6.80
N LYS A 12 -6.19 -11.86 -7.38
CA LYS A 12 -6.82 -12.98 -6.67
C LYS A 12 -6.01 -13.53 -5.49
N PRO A 13 -4.66 -13.68 -5.58
CA PRO A 13 -3.86 -14.12 -4.43
C PRO A 13 -4.01 -13.18 -3.22
N THR A 14 -3.97 -11.86 -3.44
CA THR A 14 -4.14 -10.86 -2.38
C THR A 14 -5.55 -10.92 -1.78
N GLN A 15 -6.58 -11.08 -2.60
CA GLN A 15 -7.96 -11.24 -2.13
C GLN A 15 -8.11 -12.44 -1.20
N HIS A 16 -7.49 -13.57 -1.54
CA HIS A 16 -7.49 -14.76 -0.69
C HIS A 16 -6.76 -14.51 0.64
N SER A 17 -5.60 -13.86 0.63
CA SER A 17 -4.90 -13.50 1.87
C SER A 17 -5.75 -12.62 2.80
N VAL A 18 -6.47 -11.64 2.25
CA VAL A 18 -7.38 -10.78 3.03
C VAL A 18 -8.56 -11.58 3.58
N GLN A 19 -9.11 -12.52 2.82
CA GLN A 19 -10.17 -13.41 3.30
C GLN A 19 -9.70 -14.26 4.49
N GLN A 20 -8.49 -14.82 4.42
CA GLN A 20 -7.90 -15.60 5.52
C GLN A 20 -7.65 -14.73 6.76
N LEU A 21 -7.13 -13.50 6.57
CA LEU A 21 -6.94 -12.54 7.67
C LEU A 21 -8.28 -12.22 8.38
N ARG A 22 -9.36 -12.03 7.61
CA ARG A 22 -10.71 -11.82 8.16
C ARG A 22 -11.28 -13.04 8.86
N ALA A 23 -11.04 -14.24 8.32
CA ALA A 23 -11.45 -15.48 8.97
C ALA A 23 -10.78 -15.64 10.35
N ALA A 24 -9.58 -15.08 10.53
CA ALA A 24 -8.89 -14.98 11.83
C ALA A 24 -9.38 -13.82 12.71
N GLY A 25 -10.41 -13.07 12.30
CA GLY A 25 -10.99 -11.95 13.05
C GLY A 25 -10.29 -10.59 12.85
N LEU A 26 -9.34 -10.50 11.91
CA LEU A 26 -8.58 -9.27 11.65
C LEU A 26 -9.04 -8.60 10.35
N THR A 27 -9.23 -7.28 10.39
CA THR A 27 -9.54 -6.49 9.19
C THR A 27 -8.36 -5.55 8.89
N PRO A 28 -7.83 -5.54 7.66
CA PRO A 28 -6.70 -4.67 7.33
C PRO A 28 -7.16 -3.23 7.17
N ASP A 29 -6.44 -2.28 7.79
CA ASP A 29 -6.62 -0.85 7.51
C ASP A 29 -5.92 -0.42 6.20
N PHE A 30 -4.81 -1.07 5.85
CA PHE A 30 -4.00 -0.80 4.68
C PHE A 30 -3.63 -2.08 3.93
N LEU A 31 -3.50 -1.99 2.61
CA LEU A 31 -2.94 -3.04 1.77
C LEU A 31 -1.63 -2.56 1.17
N VAL A 32 -0.55 -3.29 1.46
CA VAL A 32 0.77 -3.03 0.89
C VAL A 32 1.09 -4.17 -0.07
N CYS A 33 0.88 -3.92 -1.36
CA CYS A 33 0.98 -4.95 -2.39
C CYS A 33 2.37 -4.91 -3.05
N ARG A 34 3.17 -5.95 -2.81
CA ARG A 34 4.46 -6.16 -3.49
C ARG A 34 4.26 -6.59 -4.93
N SER A 35 5.08 -6.05 -5.82
CA SER A 35 5.02 -6.28 -7.28
C SER A 35 6.40 -6.04 -7.91
N GLY A 36 6.63 -6.50 -9.14
CA GLY A 36 7.86 -6.19 -9.87
C GLY A 36 7.82 -4.78 -10.48
N ALA A 37 6.67 -4.37 -11.02
CA ALA A 37 6.43 -3.06 -11.63
C ALA A 37 5.34 -2.29 -10.86
N PRO A 38 5.24 -0.95 -11.02
CA PRO A 38 4.21 -0.15 -10.37
C PRO A 38 2.79 -0.66 -10.67
N LEU A 39 1.98 -0.84 -9.62
CA LEU A 39 0.60 -1.27 -9.77
C LEU A 39 -0.23 -0.26 -10.56
N SER A 40 -0.99 -0.75 -11.53
CA SER A 40 -1.94 0.08 -12.26
C SER A 40 -3.06 0.60 -11.34
N SER A 41 -3.64 1.76 -11.70
CA SER A 41 -4.77 2.33 -10.96
C SER A 41 -5.98 1.39 -10.96
N ALA A 42 -6.24 0.70 -12.08
CA ALA A 42 -7.32 -0.28 -12.19
C ALA A 42 -7.14 -1.43 -11.20
N THR A 43 -5.92 -1.98 -11.09
CA THR A 43 -5.60 -3.04 -10.12
C THR A 43 -5.78 -2.57 -8.68
N LYS A 44 -5.35 -1.35 -8.35
CA LYS A 44 -5.57 -0.76 -7.01
C LYS A 44 -7.05 -0.62 -6.67
N HIS A 45 -7.86 -0.08 -7.57
CA HIS A 45 -9.31 0.05 -7.35
C HIS A 45 -9.99 -1.31 -7.18
N LYS A 46 -9.60 -2.29 -7.99
CA LYS A 46 -10.11 -3.66 -7.88
C LYS A 46 -9.77 -4.26 -6.52
N LEU A 47 -8.51 -4.13 -6.08
CA LEU A 47 -8.09 -4.60 -4.76
C LEU A 47 -8.86 -3.90 -3.64
N ALA A 48 -8.99 -2.58 -3.69
CA ALA A 48 -9.74 -1.78 -2.73
C ALA A 48 -11.19 -2.26 -2.61
N LEU A 49 -11.88 -2.46 -3.74
CA LEU A 49 -13.25 -2.95 -3.79
C LEU A 49 -13.39 -4.34 -3.15
N PHE A 50 -12.61 -5.33 -3.61
CA PHE A 50 -12.75 -6.71 -3.12
C PHE A 50 -12.25 -6.88 -1.68
N CYS A 51 -11.23 -6.12 -1.30
CA CYS A 51 -10.63 -6.20 0.02
C CYS A 51 -11.25 -5.19 0.99
N HIS A 52 -12.29 -4.44 0.60
CA HIS A 52 -13.00 -3.45 1.42
C HIS A 52 -12.06 -2.52 2.19
N VAL A 53 -11.08 -1.96 1.49
CA VAL A 53 -10.22 -0.88 2.00
C VAL A 53 -10.38 0.33 1.10
N PRO A 54 -10.22 1.57 1.61
CA PRO A 54 -10.21 2.76 0.77
C PRO A 54 -9.15 2.63 -0.35
N PRO A 55 -9.41 3.10 -1.59
CA PRO A 55 -8.44 3.05 -2.68
C PRO A 55 -7.07 3.67 -2.33
N GLU A 56 -7.08 4.77 -1.58
CA GLU A 56 -5.90 5.46 -1.05
C GLU A 56 -5.13 4.61 -0.03
N HIS A 57 -5.76 3.61 0.59
CA HIS A 57 -5.11 2.66 1.50
C HIS A 57 -4.53 1.45 0.77
N CYS A 58 -4.71 1.35 -0.56
CA CYS A 58 -4.11 0.34 -1.41
C CYS A 58 -2.80 0.85 -2.04
N LEU A 59 -1.68 0.46 -1.45
CA LEU A 59 -0.33 0.91 -1.80
C LEU A 59 0.38 -0.12 -2.68
N GLY A 60 1.05 0.35 -3.73
CA GLY A 60 1.90 -0.48 -4.58
C GLY A 60 3.37 -0.33 -4.19
N VAL A 61 4.01 -1.42 -3.79
CA VAL A 61 5.45 -1.46 -3.48
C VAL A 61 6.14 -2.32 -4.53
N HIS A 62 6.51 -1.69 -5.64
CA HIS A 62 7.25 -2.34 -6.71
C HIS A 62 8.72 -2.54 -6.30
N ASP A 63 9.45 -3.36 -7.06
CA ASP A 63 10.87 -3.57 -6.83
C ASP A 63 11.66 -2.28 -7.07
N VAL A 64 12.57 -1.97 -6.14
CA VAL A 64 13.36 -0.74 -6.13
C VAL A 64 14.85 -1.08 -6.09
N SER A 65 15.68 -0.17 -6.61
CA SER A 65 17.12 -0.39 -6.75
C SER A 65 17.88 -0.52 -5.42
N ASN A 66 17.30 -0.03 -4.31
CA ASN A 66 17.86 -0.17 -2.96
C ASN A 66 16.75 -0.04 -1.90
N ILE A 67 17.02 -0.54 -0.70
CA ILE A 67 16.06 -0.59 0.41
C ILE A 67 15.63 0.80 0.91
N TYR A 68 16.49 1.82 0.79
CA TYR A 68 16.19 3.19 1.24
C TYR A 68 15.13 3.89 0.38
N ARG A 69 14.82 3.37 -0.81
CA ARG A 69 13.72 3.88 -1.64
C ARG A 69 12.34 3.46 -1.12
N VAL A 70 12.24 2.38 -0.34
CA VAL A 70 10.94 1.87 0.14
C VAL A 70 10.21 2.90 1.03
N PRO A 71 10.84 3.51 2.05
CA PRO A 71 10.19 4.55 2.84
C PRO A 71 9.74 5.75 2.00
N LEU A 72 10.55 6.19 1.03
CA LEU A 72 10.22 7.30 0.14
C LEU A 72 9.02 6.97 -0.76
N LEU A 73 8.96 5.75 -1.29
CA LEU A 73 7.86 5.26 -2.12
C LEU A 73 6.53 5.21 -1.35
N LEU A 74 6.57 4.76 -0.09
CA LEU A 74 5.41 4.73 0.78
C LEU A 74 4.95 6.14 1.17
N ASN A 75 5.91 7.02 1.47
CA ASN A 75 5.64 8.42 1.80
C ASN A 75 5.03 9.18 0.61
N HIS A 76 5.56 9.00 -0.61
CA HIS A 76 5.01 9.60 -1.84
C HIS A 76 3.58 9.15 -2.12
N GLN A 77 3.22 7.91 -1.76
CA GLN A 77 1.84 7.45 -1.86
C GLN A 77 0.95 7.98 -0.72
N GLY A 78 1.51 8.62 0.32
CA GLY A 78 0.79 9.23 1.43
C GLY A 78 0.52 8.31 2.62
N LEU A 79 1.24 7.19 2.75
CA LEU A 79 1.07 6.25 3.87
C LEU A 79 1.25 6.94 5.22
N THR A 80 2.33 7.70 5.41
CA THR A 80 2.67 8.33 6.69
C THR A 80 1.53 9.20 7.21
N LYS A 81 0.98 10.08 6.36
CA LYS A 81 -0.14 10.97 6.71
C LYS A 81 -1.37 10.18 7.13
N ARG A 82 -1.72 9.14 6.36
CA ARG A 82 -2.92 8.32 6.63
C ARG A 82 -2.75 7.43 7.86
N LEU A 83 -1.55 6.91 8.08
CA LEU A 83 -1.21 6.12 9.27
C LEU A 83 -1.32 6.97 10.53
N LEU A 84 -0.74 8.18 10.53
CA LEU A 84 -0.85 9.12 11.65
C LEU A 84 -2.31 9.48 11.95
N SER A 85 -3.09 9.81 10.93
CA SER A 85 -4.52 10.10 11.07
C SER A 85 -5.31 8.90 11.60
N ARG A 86 -4.99 7.68 11.17
CA ARG A 86 -5.69 6.47 11.58
C ARG A 86 -5.41 6.08 13.04
N LEU A 87 -4.21 6.39 13.52
CA LEU A 87 -3.74 6.10 14.88
C LEU A 87 -3.95 7.27 15.86
N ASP A 88 -4.49 8.40 15.40
CA ASP A 88 -4.63 9.63 16.18
C ASP A 88 -3.30 10.14 16.77
N ILE A 89 -2.24 10.08 15.95
CA ILE A 89 -0.89 10.50 16.34
C ILE A 89 -0.55 11.83 15.68
N SER A 90 -0.20 12.82 16.50
CA SER A 90 0.37 14.08 15.99
C SER A 90 1.81 13.87 15.51
N PRO A 91 2.18 14.37 14.31
CA PRO A 91 3.54 14.26 13.82
C PRO A 91 4.52 14.96 14.76
N ARG A 92 5.63 14.30 15.06
CA ARG A 92 6.74 14.92 15.79
C ARG A 92 7.58 15.69 14.80
N VAL A 93 7.46 17.01 14.81
CA VAL A 93 8.32 17.88 13.98
C VAL A 93 9.72 17.84 14.56
N GLY A 94 10.63 17.17 13.85
CA GLY A 94 12.05 17.16 14.21
C GLY A 94 12.69 18.52 13.95
N PRO A 95 13.81 18.86 14.61
CA PRO A 95 14.49 20.14 14.41
C PRO A 95 14.93 20.41 12.96
N TYR A 96 15.03 19.37 12.13
CA TYR A 96 15.44 19.45 10.71
C TYR A 96 14.28 19.60 9.71
N GLU A 97 13.01 19.47 10.13
CA GLU A 97 11.84 19.57 9.23
C GLU A 97 11.25 20.99 9.16
N LYS A 98 11.73 21.93 9.99
CA LYS A 98 11.25 23.32 10.01
C LYS A 98 11.58 24.12 8.73
N ASN A 99 12.48 23.63 7.88
CA ASN A 99 12.96 24.36 6.69
C ASN A 99 12.41 23.82 5.35
N LEU A 100 11.43 22.91 5.39
CA LEU A 100 10.84 22.29 4.19
C LEU A 100 9.34 22.59 4.02
N ILE A 101 8.81 23.57 4.76
CA ILE A 101 7.44 24.09 4.66
C ILE A 101 7.50 25.57 4.31
#